data_AF-A0A937U9Y2-F1
#
_entry.id   AF-A0A937U9Y2-F1
#
_cell.length_a   1.000
_cell.length_b   1.000
_cell.length_c   1.000
_cell.angle_alpha   90.00
_cell.angle_beta   90.00
_cell.angle_gamma   90.00
#
_symmetry.space_group_name_H-M   'P 1'
#
loop_
_entity.id
_entity.type
_entity.pdbx_description
1 polymer ?
#
loop_
_entity_poly.entity_id
_entity_poly.type
_entity_poly.pdbx_seq_one_letter_code
_entity_poly.pdbx_strand_id
1 'polypeptide(L)' 'MENTIRGFWQHTNGKIYAIECDTFGKIIGGVGPLDPNALHDLDHYDYKPAITGWLIDAVAQRKLRKLTPASCR' A
#
# COMPACT_ATOMS: atom_id res chain seq x y z
N MET A 1 -6.86 -0.26 20.19
CA MET A 1 -6.98 -0.84 18.84
C MET A 1 -6.67 0.27 17.88
N GLU A 2 -5.47 0.24 17.30
CA GLU A 2 -5.12 1.18 16.23
C GLU A 2 -5.93 0.78 15.00
N ASN A 3 -6.94 1.58 14.66
CA ASN A 3 -7.75 1.35 13.47
C ASN A 3 -6.93 1.82 12.26
N THR A 4 -6.14 0.91 11.67
CA THR A 4 -5.41 1.18 10.43
C THR A 4 -6.07 0.44 9.28
N ILE A 5 -6.00 1.03 8.08
CA ILE A 5 -6.52 0.47 6.85
C ILE A 5 -5.32 0.06 6.01
N ARG A 6 -5.18 -1.25 5.77
CA ARG A 6 -4.11 -1.80 4.94
C ARG A 6 -4.63 -2.13 3.55
N GLY A 7 -3.75 -2.09 2.55
CA GLY A 7 -4.09 -2.50 1.21
C GLY A 7 -2.89 -2.55 0.28
N PHE A 8 -3.02 -3.33 -0.80
CA PHE A 8 -2.06 -3.30 -1.90
C PHE A 8 -2.37 -2.16 -2.85
N TRP A 9 -1.33 -1.46 -3.26
CA TRP A 9 -1.39 -0.37 -4.21
C TRP A 9 -0.34 -0.62 -5.29
N GLN A 10 -0.71 -0.39 -6.53
CA GLN A 10 0.18 -0.59 -7.67
C GLN A 10 0.63 0.76 -8.22
N HIS A 11 1.93 0.89 -8.44
CA HIS A 11 2.51 2.03 -9.12
C HIS A 11 2.37 1.86 -10.63
N THR A 12 2.33 2.95 -11.40
CA THR A 12 2.25 2.94 -12.87
C THR A 12 3.39 2.20 -13.58
N ASN A 13 4.44 1.82 -12.85
CA ASN A 13 5.55 1.01 -13.36
C ASN A 13 5.32 -0.51 -13.14
N GLY A 14 4.13 -0.90 -12.69
CA GLY A 14 3.74 -2.28 -12.41
C GLY A 14 4.11 -2.78 -11.01
N LYS A 15 4.96 -2.08 -10.26
CA LYS A 15 5.40 -2.50 -8.92
C LYS A 15 4.27 -2.36 -7.90
N ILE A 16 4.17 -3.33 -7.00
CA ILE A 16 3.16 -3.37 -5.94
C ILE A 16 3.79 -2.95 -4.62
N TYR A 17 3.02 -2.25 -3.80
CA TYR A 17 3.39 -1.81 -2.46
C TYR A 17 2.23 -2.16 -1.51
N ALA A 18 2.52 -2.67 -0.33
CA ALA A 18 1.51 -2.70 0.72
C ALA A 18 1.61 -1.39 1.50
N ILE A 19 0.47 -0.74 1.68
CA ILE A 19 0.37 0.56 2.34
C ILE A 19 -0.53 0.42 3.55
N GLU A 20 -0.08 1.01 4.66
CA GLU A 20 -0.88 1.21 5.85
C GLU A 20 -1.26 2.68 5.96
N CYS A 21 -2.57 2.91 6.03
CA CYS A 21 -3.17 4.21 6.29
C CYS A 21 -3.83 4.24 7.66
N ASP A 22 -3.95 5.42 8.26
CA ASP A 22 -4.90 5.62 9.36
C ASP A 22 -6.35 5.61 8.85
N THR A 23 -7.33 5.70 9.77
CA THR A 23 -8.77 5.78 9.43
C THR A 23 -9.15 7.00 8.58
N PHE A 24 -8.31 8.04 8.54
CA PHE A 24 -8.54 9.25 7.78
C PHE A 24 -7.88 9.19 6.39
N GLY A 25 -7.21 8.09 6.05
CA GLY A 25 -6.54 7.88 4.77
C GLY A 25 -5.12 8.43 4.71
N LYS A 26 -4.54 8.90 5.83
CA LYS A 26 -3.14 9.31 5.88
C LYS A 26 -2.24 8.08 5.85
N ILE A 27 -1.27 8.07 4.93
CA ILE A 27 -0.26 7.01 4.87
C ILE A 27 0.67 7.13 6.08
N ILE A 28 0.72 6.08 6.89
CA ILE A 28 1.57 6.01 8.11
C ILE A 28 2.68 4.97 7.99
N GLY A 29 2.55 4.02 7.06
CA GLY A 29 3.56 3.00 6.82
C GLY A 29 3.44 2.39 5.43
N GLY A 30 4.51 1.75 4.98
CA GLY A 30 4.50 1.00 3.74
C GLY A 30 5.64 0.01 3.63
N VAL A 31 5.48 -0.94 2.72
CA VAL A 31 6.50 -1.90 2.31
C VAL A 31 6.48 -2.09 0.80
N GLY A 32 7.66 -2.30 0.22
CA GLY A 32 7.81 -2.66 -1.17
C GLY A 32 9.08 -2.08 -1.80
N PRO A 33 9.28 -2.29 -3.11
CA PRO A 33 8.36 -2.99 -4.01
C PRO A 33 8.22 -4.49 -3.69
N LEU A 34 7.01 -5.03 -3.86
CA LEU A 34 6.65 -6.42 -3.64
C LEU A 34 6.54 -7.18 -4.96
N ASP A 35 6.80 -8.49 -4.91
CA ASP A 35 6.59 -9.37 -6.06
C ASP A 35 5.09 -9.72 -6.21
N PRO A 36 4.47 -9.49 -7.37
CA PRO A 36 3.06 -9.76 -7.59
C PRO A 36 2.67 -11.24 -7.51
N ASN A 37 3.62 -12.17 -7.68
CA ASN A 37 3.38 -13.62 -7.62
C ASN A 37 3.62 -14.20 -6.22
N ALA A 38 4.13 -13.39 -5.29
CA ALA A 38 4.44 -13.80 -3.91
C ALA A 38 3.86 -12.81 -2.89
N LEU A 39 2.65 -12.33 -3.13
CA LEU A 39 1.93 -11.50 -2.16
C LEU A 39 1.43 -12.36 -1.00
N HIS A 40 1.73 -11.92 0.22
CA HIS A 40 1.25 -12.51 1.47
C HIS A 40 0.03 -11.74 1.97
N ASP A 41 -0.55 -12.20 3.08
CA ASP A 41 -1.61 -11.44 3.74
C ASP A 41 -1.08 -10.09 4.24
N LEU A 42 -1.96 -9.09 4.30
CA LEU A 42 -1.55 -7.72 4.63
C LEU A 42 -0.99 -7.61 6.05
N ASP A 43 -1.37 -8.52 6.95
CA ASP A 43 -0.89 -8.58 8.32
C ASP A 43 0.52 -9.17 8.46
N HIS A 44 1.06 -9.77 7.41
CA HIS A 44 2.40 -10.41 7.43
C HIS A 44 3.53 -9.44 7.05
N TYR A 45 3.21 -8.19 6.70
CA TYR A 45 4.18 -7.20 6.30
C TYR A 45 4.59 -6.28 7.45
N ASP A 46 5.88 -5.96 7.49
CA ASP A 46 6.44 -4.95 8.39
C ASP A 46 6.37 -3.57 7.71
N TYR A 47 5.36 -2.78 8.07
CA TYR A 47 5.12 -1.45 7.51
C TYR A 47 6.06 -0.44 8.15
N LYS A 48 6.96 0.15 7.34
CA LYS A 48 7.95 1.10 7.84
C LYS A 48 7.62 2.54 7.45
N PRO A 49 7.87 3.52 8.34
CA PRO A 49 7.69 4.93 8.01
C PRO A 49 8.71 5.42 6.96
N ALA A 50 9.83 4.71 6.78
CA ALA A 50 10.95 5.12 5.92
C ALA A 50 10.56 5.40 4.45
N ILE A 51 9.51 4.74 3.93
CA ILE A 51 9.08 4.93 2.53
C ILE A 51 7.85 5.81 2.37
N THR A 52 7.26 6.29 3.48
CA THR A 52 5.97 7.00 3.48
C THR A 52 6.01 8.30 2.67
N GLY A 53 7.09 9.07 2.76
CA GLY A 53 7.27 10.29 1.95
C GLY A 53 7.15 9.99 0.45
N TRP A 54 7.89 8.98 -0.02
CA TRP A 54 7.81 8.56 -1.43
C TRP A 54 6.40 8.08 -1.82
N LEU A 55 5.72 7.33 -0.96
CA LEU A 55 4.35 6.87 -1.21
C LEU A 55 3.38 8.05 -1.34
N ILE A 56 3.49 9.05 -0.44
CA ILE A 56 2.68 10.26 -0.46
C ILE A 56 2.88 11.02 -1.77
N ASP A 57 4.14 11.22 -2.18
CA ASP A 57 4.47 11.85 -3.46
C ASP A 57 3.92 11.07 -4.67
N ALA A 58 4.04 9.74 -4.67
CA ALA A 58 3.55 8.90 -5.75
C ALA A 58 2.00 8.94 -5.85
N VAL A 59 1.30 9.02 -4.72
CA VAL A 59 -0.16 9.21 -4.69
C VAL A 59 -0.54 10.60 -5.17
N ALA A 60 0.13 11.66 -4.71
CA ALA A 60 -0.10 13.03 -5.16
C ALA A 60 0.10 13.18 -6.68
N GLN A 61 1.10 12.48 -7.23
CA GLN A 61 1.37 12.42 -8.66
C GLN A 61 0.45 11.46 -9.43
N ARG A 62 -0.54 10.84 -8.78
CA ARG A 62 -1.46 9.83 -9.35
C ARG A 62 -0.76 8.62 -9.98
N LYS A 63 0.48 8.35 -9.54
CA LYS A 63 1.30 7.22 -9.99
C LYS A 63 1.04 5.97 -9.18
N LEU A 64 0.42 6.06 -8.01
CA LEU A 64 0.11 4.94 -7.14
C LEU A 64 -1.41 4.82 -6.96
N ARG A 65 -1.96 3.62 -7.19
CA ARG A 65 -3.41 3.37 -7.15
C ARG A 65 -3.71 2.14 -6.29
N LYS A 66 -4.76 2.22 -5.48
CA LYS A 66 -5.23 1.07 -4.68
C LYS A 66 -5.69 -0.05 -5.60
N LEU A 67 -5.18 -1.26 -5.36
CA LEU A 67 -5.74 -2.48 -5.94
C LEU A 67 -7.00 -2.81 -5.15
N THR A 68 -8.16 -2.67 -5.78
CA THR A 68 -9.38 -3.26 -5.25
C THR A 68 -9.24 -4.77 -5.33
N PRO A 69 -9.45 -5.54 -4.25
CA PRO A 69 -9.63 -6.97 -4.40
C PRO A 69 -10.75 -7.15 -5.42
N ALA A 70 -10.51 -7.95 -6.46
CA ALA A 70 -11.56 -8.28 -7.40
C ALA A 70 -12.73 -8.80 -6.56
N SER A 71 -13.82 -8.03 -6.50
CA SER A 71 -15.04 -8.52 -5.87
C SER A 71 -15.41 -9.77 -6.65
N CYS A 72 -15.20 -10.94 -6.05
CA CYS A 72 -15.79 -12.18 -6.53
C CYS A 72 -17.29 -11.90 -6.67
N ARG A 73 -17.77 -11.97 -7.91
CA ARG A 73 -19.19 -11.91 -8.23
C ARG A 73 -19.71 -13.32 -8.38
#